data_AF-A0A350QTV2-F1
#
_entry.id   AF-A0A350QTV2-F1
#
_cell.length_a   1.000
_cell.length_b   1.000
_cell.length_c   1.000
_cell.angle_alpha   90.00
_cell.angle_beta   90.00
_cell.angle_gamma   90.00
#
_symmetry.space_group_name_H-M   'P 1'
#
loop_
_entity.id
_entity.type
_entity.pdbx_description
1 polymer ?
#
loop_
_entity_poly.entity_id
_entity_poly.type
_entity_poly.pdbx_seq_one_letter_code
_entity_poly.pdbx_strand_id
1 'polypeptide(L)'
;MDHDHNHIHTRKQLKEYDVELAKLCSEVLGEGEWRFVSPRERAGKGHLKGYDPAKAPVTEDLPHIDTAALDYYDEYWKVFWHRLYDKHGLSSPHSRSLFNGKDLSGWSMDVPALDKKPEGKKPFVARNGMLVSLGSPGGHLLTDEKFENYRVVAEYRFAGKPGNCGVLVHASKLRNLYKMFPKSIEVQMNHKHAGDFWCIVE
;
A
#
# COMPACT_ATOMS: atom_id res chain seq x y z
N MET A 1 13.15 10.06 -22.42
CA MET A 1 13.79 8.73 -22.34
C MET A 1 14.57 8.73 -21.05
N ASP A 2 14.30 7.78 -20.15
CA ASP A 2 15.12 7.62 -18.95
C ASP A 2 16.50 7.05 -19.33
N HIS A 3 17.39 6.91 -18.36
CA HIS A 3 18.77 6.47 -18.60
C HIS A 3 18.90 5.05 -19.16
N ASP A 4 17.81 4.27 -19.14
CA ASP A 4 17.79 2.87 -19.56
C ASP A 4 17.42 2.70 -21.05
N HIS A 5 16.95 3.76 -21.72
CA HIS A 5 16.50 3.69 -23.11
C HIS A 5 17.36 4.58 -24.02
N ASN A 6 18.02 3.96 -25.00
CA ASN A 6 18.77 4.67 -26.04
C ASN A 6 18.02 4.65 -27.39
N HIS A 7 18.48 5.50 -28.32
CA HIS A 7 17.94 5.65 -29.67
C HIS A 7 18.63 4.73 -30.69
N ILE A 8 19.37 3.71 -30.21
CA ILE A 8 20.18 2.83 -31.04
C ILE A 8 19.30 1.71 -31.55
N HIS A 9 19.03 1.71 -32.85
CA HIS A 9 18.17 0.72 -33.51
C HIS A 9 18.91 -0.10 -34.57
N THR A 10 20.16 0.25 -34.87
CA THR A 10 20.95 -0.38 -35.93
C THR A 10 22.35 -0.72 -35.46
N ARG A 11 22.96 -1.74 -36.08
CA ARG A 11 24.35 -2.13 -35.80
C ARG A 11 25.35 -1.02 -36.17
N LYS A 12 25.04 -0.16 -37.15
CA LYS A 12 25.86 1.02 -37.47
C LYS A 12 25.86 2.01 -36.30
N GLN A 13 24.68 2.35 -35.80
CA GLN A 13 24.55 3.23 -34.63
C GLN A 13 25.25 2.63 -33.41
N LEU A 14 25.16 1.31 -33.18
CA LEU A 14 25.87 0.66 -32.09
C LEU A 14 27.40 0.79 -32.22
N LYS A 15 27.94 0.60 -33.43
CA LYS A 15 29.39 0.74 -33.72
C LYS A 15 29.91 2.15 -33.46
N GLU A 16 29.08 3.17 -33.68
CA GLU A 16 29.43 4.58 -33.43
C GLU A 16 29.24 4.96 -31.96
N TYR A 17 28.22 4.39 -31.31
CA TYR A 17 27.83 4.72 -29.94
C TYR A 17 28.69 4.01 -28.89
N ASP A 18 28.97 2.72 -29.06
CA ASP A 18 29.73 1.90 -28.12
C ASP A 18 30.58 0.85 -28.86
N VAL A 19 31.82 1.23 -29.12
CA VAL A 19 32.78 0.46 -29.92
C VAL A 19 33.12 -0.88 -29.25
N GLU A 20 33.23 -0.92 -27.92
CA GLU A 20 33.63 -2.14 -27.22
C GLU A 20 32.47 -3.14 -27.14
N LEU A 21 31.25 -2.66 -26.87
CA LEU A 21 30.06 -3.50 -26.96
C LEU A 21 29.84 -4.02 -28.39
N ALA A 22 30.07 -3.17 -29.40
CA ALA A 22 29.98 -3.59 -30.79
C ALA A 22 31.00 -4.69 -31.15
N LYS A 23 32.23 -4.61 -30.64
CA LYS A 23 33.25 -5.66 -30.81
C LYS A 23 32.80 -6.98 -30.18
N LEU A 24 32.31 -6.95 -28.94
CA LEU A 24 31.80 -8.14 -28.25
C LEU A 24 30.63 -8.77 -29.03
N CYS A 25 29.66 -7.97 -29.47
CA CYS A 25 28.56 -8.46 -30.28
C CYS A 25 29.04 -9.05 -31.62
N SER A 26 30.09 -8.48 -32.22
CA SER A 26 30.70 -8.97 -33.46
C SER A 26 31.40 -10.32 -33.24
N GLU A 27 32.10 -10.49 -32.12
CA GLU A 27 32.74 -11.74 -31.73
C GLU A 27 31.72 -12.86 -31.46
N VAL A 28 30.69 -12.58 -30.68
CA VAL A 28 29.70 -13.59 -30.24
C VAL A 28 28.71 -13.94 -31.35
N LEU A 29 28.21 -12.94 -32.08
CA LEU A 29 27.10 -13.11 -33.03
C LEU A 29 27.57 -13.09 -34.50
N GLY A 30 28.80 -12.69 -34.77
CA GLY A 30 29.33 -12.50 -36.12
C GLY A 30 28.77 -11.29 -36.87
N GLU A 31 29.36 -11.01 -38.04
CA GLU A 31 28.93 -9.96 -38.98
C GLU A 31 28.06 -10.50 -40.11
N GLY A 32 27.15 -11.42 -39.80
CA GLY A 32 26.26 -12.01 -40.79
C GLY A 32 25.22 -11.03 -41.33
N GLU A 33 24.74 -11.29 -42.55
CA GLU A 33 23.61 -10.58 -43.18
C GLU A 33 22.25 -10.95 -42.57
N TRP A 34 22.21 -11.95 -41.68
CA TRP A 34 20.98 -12.35 -41.01
C TRP A 34 20.44 -11.19 -40.18
N ARG A 35 19.21 -10.78 -40.48
CA ARG A 35 18.44 -9.81 -39.70
C ARG A 35 17.18 -10.49 -39.23
N PHE A 36 16.78 -10.20 -37.99
CA PHE A 36 15.45 -10.60 -37.54
C PHE A 36 14.41 -9.95 -38.45
N VAL A 37 13.64 -10.78 -39.14
CA VAL A 37 12.42 -10.35 -39.83
C VAL A 37 11.25 -10.84 -38.99
N SER A 38 10.40 -9.90 -38.59
CA SER A 38 9.16 -10.19 -37.88
C SER A 38 8.42 -11.31 -38.61
N PRO A 39 7.90 -12.35 -37.92
CA PRO A 39 7.09 -13.38 -38.56
C PRO A 39 5.94 -12.83 -39.41
N ARG A 40 5.46 -11.62 -39.09
CA ARG A 40 4.42 -10.89 -39.83
C ARG A 40 4.87 -10.37 -41.20
N GLU A 41 6.18 -10.18 -41.38
CA GLU A 41 6.81 -9.54 -42.55
C GLU A 41 7.69 -10.50 -43.37
N ARG A 42 7.83 -11.75 -42.91
CA ARG A 42 8.60 -12.76 -43.65
C ARG A 42 7.93 -13.03 -45.00
N ALA A 43 8.62 -12.72 -46.09
CA ALA A 43 8.18 -13.04 -47.43
C ALA A 43 8.14 -14.57 -47.64
N GLY A 44 7.00 -15.09 -48.08
CA GLY A 44 6.81 -16.49 -48.46
C GLY A 44 6.14 -17.36 -47.39
N LYS A 45 5.01 -17.98 -47.76
CA LYS A 45 4.30 -18.98 -46.95
C LYS A 45 4.94 -20.38 -47.00
N GLY A 46 6.15 -20.52 -47.54
CA GLY A 46 6.81 -21.82 -47.70
C GLY A 46 7.02 -22.56 -46.37
N HIS A 47 7.35 -21.83 -45.31
CA HIS A 47 7.47 -22.37 -43.95
C HIS A 47 6.11 -22.70 -43.29
N LEU A 48 5.01 -22.26 -43.90
CA LEU A 48 3.63 -22.57 -43.51
C LEU A 48 2.97 -23.56 -44.50
N LYS A 49 3.75 -24.25 -45.34
CA LYS A 49 3.21 -25.21 -46.30
C LYS A 49 2.48 -26.33 -45.54
N GLY A 50 1.16 -26.36 -45.69
CA GLY A 50 0.29 -27.32 -44.98
C GLY A 50 -0.17 -26.88 -43.59
N TYR A 51 0.24 -25.70 -43.11
CA TYR A 51 -0.28 -25.12 -41.88
C TYR A 51 -1.65 -24.49 -42.15
N ASP A 52 -2.66 -24.95 -41.41
CA ASP A 52 -4.02 -24.41 -41.43
C ASP A 52 -4.26 -23.63 -40.13
N PRO A 53 -4.29 -22.28 -40.15
CA PRO A 53 -4.53 -21.48 -38.96
C PRO A 53 -5.87 -21.78 -38.28
N ALA A 54 -6.87 -22.27 -39.01
CA ALA A 54 -8.17 -22.64 -38.43
C ALA A 54 -8.12 -23.93 -37.62
N LYS A 55 -7.04 -24.72 -37.75
CA LYS A 55 -6.77 -25.93 -36.97
C LYS A 55 -5.63 -25.75 -35.98
N ALA A 56 -5.13 -24.52 -35.82
CA ALA A 56 -4.09 -24.23 -34.86
C ALA A 56 -4.62 -24.46 -33.43
N PRO A 57 -3.79 -24.97 -32.51
CA PRO A 57 -4.14 -24.96 -31.09
C PRO A 57 -4.47 -23.53 -30.66
N VAL A 58 -5.58 -23.38 -29.94
CA VAL A 58 -5.95 -22.11 -29.33
C VAL A 58 -5.41 -22.14 -27.90
N THR A 59 -4.69 -21.09 -27.50
CA THR A 59 -4.35 -20.92 -26.10
C THR A 59 -5.64 -20.64 -25.34
N GLU A 60 -5.94 -21.48 -24.36
CA GLU A 60 -7.01 -21.23 -23.40
C GLU A 60 -6.38 -20.78 -22.08
N ASP A 61 -6.79 -19.61 -21.60
CA ASP A 61 -6.44 -19.14 -20.27
C ASP A 61 -7.24 -19.94 -19.25
N LEU A 62 -6.63 -21.03 -18.77
CA LEU A 62 -7.27 -21.91 -17.80
C LEU A 62 -7.35 -21.19 -16.44
N PRO A 63 -8.46 -21.30 -15.70
CA PRO A 63 -8.65 -20.57 -14.44
C PRO A 63 -7.56 -20.79 -13.38
N HIS A 64 -6.86 -21.92 -13.42
CA HIS A 64 -5.77 -22.22 -12.49
C HIS A 64 -4.48 -21.47 -12.81
N ILE A 65 -4.28 -21.00 -14.05
CA ILE A 65 -3.15 -20.14 -14.42
C ILE A 65 -3.35 -18.76 -13.79
N ASP A 66 -4.56 -18.21 -13.89
CA ASP A 66 -4.92 -16.96 -13.20
C ASP A 66 -4.80 -17.10 -11.69
N THR A 67 -5.29 -18.20 -11.14
CA THR A 67 -5.19 -18.46 -9.69
C THR A 67 -3.72 -18.53 -9.24
N ALA A 68 -2.88 -19.28 -9.96
CA ALA A 68 -1.46 -19.38 -9.63
C ALA A 68 -0.71 -18.04 -9.80
N ALA A 69 -1.10 -17.23 -10.79
CA ALA A 69 -0.57 -15.89 -10.96
C ALA A 69 -0.97 -15.01 -9.77
N LEU A 70 -2.26 -14.99 -9.42
CA LEU A 70 -2.78 -14.22 -8.27
C LEU A 70 -2.13 -14.65 -6.96
N ASP A 71 -2.00 -15.95 -6.69
CA ASP A 71 -1.33 -16.48 -5.49
C ASP A 71 0.14 -16.03 -5.42
N TYR A 72 0.89 -16.13 -6.53
CA TYR A 72 2.25 -15.62 -6.60
C TYR A 72 2.33 -14.10 -6.40
N TYR A 73 1.38 -13.34 -6.94
CA TYR A 73 1.34 -11.88 -6.78
C TYR A 73 0.93 -11.46 -5.36
N ASP A 74 0.04 -12.19 -4.71
CA ASP A 74 -0.42 -11.91 -3.34
C ASP A 74 0.67 -12.23 -2.30
N GLU A 75 1.49 -13.28 -2.54
CA GLU A 75 2.62 -13.60 -1.67
C GLU A 75 3.82 -12.65 -1.88
N TYR A 76 4.19 -12.36 -3.13
CA TYR A 76 5.46 -11.67 -3.42
C TYR A 76 5.31 -10.17 -3.71
N TRP A 77 4.14 -9.71 -4.20
CA TRP A 77 3.95 -8.35 -4.74
C TRP A 77 2.88 -7.53 -4.02
N LYS A 78 2.41 -7.98 -2.85
CA LYS A 78 1.40 -7.28 -2.02
C LYS A 78 1.66 -5.77 -1.82
N VAL A 79 2.92 -5.37 -1.63
CA VAL A 79 3.31 -3.96 -1.44
C VAL A 79 3.14 -3.13 -2.71
N PHE A 80 3.31 -3.74 -3.89
CA PHE A 80 3.13 -3.06 -5.18
C PHE A 80 1.66 -2.75 -5.46
N TRP A 81 0.76 -3.68 -5.13
CA TRP A 81 -0.69 -3.44 -5.22
C TRP A 81 -1.14 -2.28 -4.36
N HIS A 82 -0.63 -2.17 -3.13
CA HIS A 82 -0.90 -1.00 -2.28
C HIS A 82 -0.55 0.34 -2.98
N ARG A 83 0.60 0.40 -3.66
CA ARG A 83 1.01 1.60 -4.43
C ARG A 83 0.10 1.86 -5.64
N LEU A 84 -0.45 0.83 -6.27
CA LEU A 84 -1.41 0.98 -7.37
C LEU A 84 -2.75 1.51 -6.87
N TYR A 85 -3.27 0.97 -5.75
CA TYR A 85 -4.46 1.52 -5.10
C TYR A 85 -4.26 2.99 -4.72
N ASP A 86 -3.09 3.32 -4.15
CA ASP A 86 -2.74 4.71 -3.82
C ASP A 86 -2.64 5.62 -5.05
N LYS A 87 -1.96 5.18 -6.12
CA LYS A 87 -1.82 5.94 -7.38
C LYS A 87 -3.16 6.24 -8.04
N HIS A 88 -4.10 5.31 -7.95
CA HIS A 88 -5.41 5.41 -8.60
C HIS A 88 -6.54 5.85 -7.67
N GLY A 89 -6.24 6.15 -6.39
CA GLY A 89 -7.25 6.58 -5.41
C GLY A 89 -8.32 5.51 -5.12
N LEU A 90 -8.01 4.24 -5.35
CA LEU A 90 -8.92 3.12 -5.15
C LEU A 90 -8.78 2.59 -3.71
N SER A 91 -9.89 2.12 -3.13
CA SER A 91 -9.84 1.42 -1.84
C SER A 91 -9.16 0.08 -2.03
N SER A 92 -8.12 -0.20 -1.23
CA SER A 92 -7.47 -1.50 -1.26
C SER A 92 -8.42 -2.57 -0.71
N PRO A 93 -8.52 -3.77 -1.30
CA PRO A 93 -9.25 -4.90 -0.71
C PRO A 93 -8.64 -5.33 0.63
N HIS A 94 -7.44 -4.85 0.96
CA HIS A 94 -6.78 -5.03 2.25
C HIS A 94 -7.12 -3.94 3.28
N SER A 95 -7.91 -2.92 2.92
CA SER A 95 -8.41 -1.94 3.87
C SER A 95 -9.55 -2.55 4.68
N ARG A 96 -9.37 -2.63 6.00
CA ARG A 96 -10.41 -3.03 6.94
C ARG A 96 -10.74 -1.90 7.90
N SER A 97 -11.99 -1.83 8.36
CA SER A 97 -12.37 -0.90 9.42
C SER A 97 -11.79 -1.36 10.75
N LEU A 98 -11.18 -0.45 11.50
CA LEU A 98 -10.75 -0.70 12.88
C LEU A 98 -11.92 -0.66 13.88
N PHE A 99 -13.03 0.00 13.52
CA PHE A 99 -14.24 0.07 14.33
C PHE A 99 -15.39 -0.67 13.64
N ASN A 100 -16.06 -1.56 14.38
CA ASN A 100 -17.09 -2.44 13.82
C ASN A 100 -18.47 -1.75 13.64
N GLY A 101 -18.60 -0.48 14.00
CA GLY A 101 -19.86 0.28 13.88
C GLY A 101 -20.87 0.01 14.99
N LYS A 102 -20.60 -0.91 15.93
CA LYS A 102 -21.57 -1.40 16.92
C LYS A 102 -21.10 -1.16 18.35
N ASP A 103 -19.89 -1.58 18.65
CA ASP A 103 -19.32 -1.59 20.00
C ASP A 103 -17.79 -1.42 19.95
N LEU A 104 -17.15 -1.47 21.12
CA LEU A 104 -15.72 -1.29 21.26
C LEU A 104 -14.95 -2.63 21.29
N SER A 105 -15.51 -3.71 20.73
CA SER A 105 -14.74 -4.96 20.58
C SER A 105 -13.48 -4.72 19.73
N GLY A 106 -12.35 -5.24 20.21
CA GLY A 106 -11.02 -4.98 19.62
C GLY A 106 -10.35 -3.70 20.12
N TRP A 107 -10.94 -3.03 21.13
CA TRP A 107 -10.38 -1.84 21.76
C TRP A 107 -10.32 -1.96 23.28
N SER A 108 -9.24 -1.43 23.85
CA SER A 108 -9.00 -1.32 25.29
C SER A 108 -8.91 0.14 25.74
N MET A 109 -9.41 0.45 26.93
CA MET A 109 -9.35 1.80 27.50
C MET A 109 -8.22 1.93 28.51
N ASP A 110 -7.35 2.92 28.32
CA ASP A 110 -6.40 3.38 29.34
C ASP A 110 -6.87 4.72 29.92
N VAL A 111 -7.50 4.68 31.09
CA VAL A 111 -8.13 5.85 31.73
C VAL A 111 -7.63 5.93 33.17
N PRO A 112 -6.63 6.78 33.48
CA PRO A 112 -6.00 6.82 34.81
C PRO A 112 -6.97 7.07 35.98
N ALA A 113 -8.08 7.78 35.73
CA ALA A 113 -9.10 8.01 36.75
C ALA A 113 -9.83 6.72 37.19
N LEU A 114 -9.89 5.70 36.33
CA LEU A 114 -10.58 4.44 36.62
C LEU A 114 -9.73 3.48 37.44
N ASP A 115 -8.41 3.67 37.55
CA ASP A 115 -7.56 2.87 38.44
C ASP A 115 -8.01 2.94 39.91
N LYS A 116 -8.38 4.14 40.35
CA LYS A 116 -8.85 4.40 41.72
C LYS A 116 -10.35 4.19 41.87
N LYS A 117 -11.09 4.26 40.77
CA LYS A 117 -12.55 4.16 40.74
C LYS A 117 -13.00 3.35 39.52
N PRO A 118 -12.90 2.01 39.55
CA PRO A 118 -13.18 1.14 38.40
C PRO A 118 -14.60 1.28 37.85
N GLU A 119 -15.57 1.61 38.70
CA GLU A 119 -16.97 1.86 38.38
C GLU A 119 -17.25 3.29 37.91
N GLY A 120 -16.21 4.10 37.71
CA GLY A 120 -16.30 5.46 37.22
C GLY A 120 -16.83 5.57 35.79
N LYS A 121 -17.14 6.80 35.39
CA LYS A 121 -17.63 7.11 34.04
C LYS A 121 -16.57 6.75 33.00
N LYS A 122 -16.93 5.91 32.02
CA LYS A 122 -16.10 5.61 30.86
C LYS A 122 -16.18 6.76 29.84
N PRO A 123 -15.04 7.32 29.38
CA PRO A 123 -15.05 8.47 28.48
C PRO A 123 -15.23 8.10 27.00
N PHE A 124 -15.22 6.82 26.64
CA PHE A 124 -15.41 6.38 25.26
C PHE A 124 -16.62 5.46 25.15
N VAL A 125 -17.43 5.66 24.12
CA VAL A 125 -18.63 4.85 23.85
C VAL A 125 -18.81 4.64 22.34
N ALA A 126 -19.44 3.53 21.97
CA ALA A 126 -20.01 3.35 20.64
C ALA A 126 -21.46 3.85 20.65
N ARG A 127 -21.82 4.74 19.72
CA ARG A 127 -23.18 5.27 19.62
C ARG A 127 -23.51 5.68 18.19
N ASN A 128 -24.64 5.21 17.68
CA ASN A 128 -25.16 5.55 16.34
C ASN A 128 -24.13 5.27 15.22
N GLY A 129 -23.46 4.12 15.24
CA GLY A 129 -22.47 3.80 14.21
C GLY A 129 -21.14 4.53 14.35
N MET A 130 -20.91 5.28 15.44
CA MET A 130 -19.70 6.08 15.65
C MET A 130 -18.99 5.71 16.96
N LEU A 131 -17.66 5.81 16.94
CA LEU A 131 -16.83 5.88 18.13
C LEU A 131 -16.88 7.32 18.67
N VAL A 132 -17.30 7.49 19.92
CA VAL A 132 -17.52 8.80 20.54
C VAL A 132 -16.62 8.96 21.76
N SER A 133 -15.79 10.01 21.75
CA SER A 133 -15.13 10.51 22.95
C SER A 133 -16.02 11.52 23.67
N LEU A 134 -16.27 11.28 24.96
CA LEU A 134 -17.04 12.15 25.86
C LEU A 134 -16.16 13.20 26.55
N GLY A 135 -14.84 13.17 26.32
CA GLY A 135 -13.86 14.14 26.80
C GLY A 135 -13.47 14.08 28.27
N SER A 136 -14.34 13.55 29.15
CA SER A 136 -14.05 13.44 30.59
C SER A 136 -14.61 12.15 31.21
N PRO A 137 -13.80 11.42 32.02
CA PRO A 137 -12.39 11.71 32.37
C PRO A 137 -11.42 11.57 31.19
N GLY A 138 -10.21 12.13 31.30
CA GLY A 138 -9.18 11.98 30.28
C GLY A 138 -8.62 10.55 30.21
N GLY A 139 -8.25 10.11 29.02
CA GLY A 139 -7.67 8.80 28.76
C GLY A 139 -7.55 8.50 27.26
N HIS A 140 -7.20 7.27 26.93
CA HIS A 140 -6.95 6.82 25.57
C HIS A 140 -7.75 5.54 25.28
N LEU A 141 -8.23 5.42 24.06
CA LEU A 141 -8.81 4.18 23.53
C LEU A 141 -7.80 3.59 22.54
N LEU A 142 -7.35 2.37 22.82
CA LEU A 142 -6.27 1.70 22.10
C LEU A 142 -6.82 0.51 21.33
N THR A 143 -6.29 0.24 20.15
CA THR A 143 -6.54 -1.04 19.47
C THR A 143 -5.87 -2.16 20.27
N ASP A 144 -6.53 -3.32 20.36
CA ASP A 144 -5.92 -4.52 20.94
C ASP A 144 -4.83 -5.09 20.02
N GLU A 145 -5.03 -4.96 18.71
CA GLU A 145 -4.04 -5.30 17.68
C GLU A 145 -2.92 -4.25 17.58
N LYS A 146 -1.73 -4.71 17.19
CA LYS A 146 -0.54 -3.88 16.96
C LYS A 146 -0.24 -3.79 15.48
N PHE A 147 0.18 -2.61 15.04
CA PHE A 147 0.48 -2.32 13.64
C PHE A 147 1.84 -1.64 13.52
N GLU A 148 2.52 -1.88 12.40
CA GLU A 148 3.84 -1.29 12.11
C GLU A 148 3.80 -0.49 10.81
N ASN A 149 3.50 -1.14 9.67
CA ASN A 149 3.39 -0.51 8.36
C ASN A 149 1.93 -0.41 7.95
N TYR A 150 1.36 0.79 8.01
CA TYR A 150 -0.06 1.00 7.73
C TYR A 150 -0.34 2.40 7.18
N ARG A 151 -1.49 2.50 6.51
CA ARG A 151 -2.19 3.76 6.24
C ARG A 151 -3.48 3.74 7.04
N VAL A 152 -3.69 4.75 7.88
CA VAL A 152 -4.93 4.93 8.63
C VAL A 152 -5.69 6.14 8.08
N VAL A 153 -7.00 5.98 7.92
CA VAL A 153 -7.91 7.06 7.54
C VAL A 153 -8.95 7.16 8.66
N ALA A 154 -9.13 8.37 9.17
CA ALA A 154 -10.14 8.67 10.18
C ALA A 154 -10.95 9.88 9.74
N GLU A 155 -12.27 9.73 9.72
CA GLU A 155 -13.21 10.84 9.58
C GLU A 155 -13.66 11.26 10.97
N TYR A 156 -13.63 12.55 11.26
CA TYR A 156 -14.00 13.07 12.57
C TYR A 156 -14.82 14.36 12.46
N ARG A 157 -15.56 14.65 13.51
CA ARG A 157 -16.27 15.92 13.72
C ARG A 157 -16.39 16.24 15.20
N PHE A 158 -16.54 17.52 15.52
CA PHE A 158 -16.99 17.92 16.85
C PHE A 158 -18.51 17.94 16.90
N ALA A 159 -19.11 17.17 17.82
CA ALA A 159 -20.56 17.11 17.99
C ALA A 159 -21.15 18.37 18.67
N GLY A 160 -20.30 19.28 19.14
CA GLY A 160 -20.68 20.53 19.81
C GLY A 160 -19.60 21.59 19.61
N LYS A 161 -19.34 22.41 20.64
CA LYS A 161 -18.25 23.39 20.60
C LYS A 161 -16.92 22.68 20.25
N PRO A 162 -16.20 23.13 19.21
CA PRO A 162 -14.91 22.54 18.85
C PRO A 162 -13.94 22.53 20.03
N GLY A 163 -13.18 21.45 20.16
CA GLY A 163 -12.27 21.20 21.27
C GLY A 163 -10.95 20.58 20.80
N ASN A 164 -10.39 19.70 21.63
CA ASN A 164 -9.13 19.01 21.38
C ASN A 164 -9.31 17.48 21.46
N CYS A 165 -8.69 16.76 20.53
CA CYS A 165 -8.56 15.32 20.48
C CYS A 165 -7.38 14.99 19.56
N GLY A 166 -6.93 13.73 19.51
CA GLY A 166 -5.88 13.32 18.58
C GLY A 166 -5.95 11.83 18.28
N VAL A 167 -5.34 11.45 17.17
CA VAL A 167 -5.03 10.04 16.86
C VAL A 167 -3.57 9.81 17.18
N LEU A 168 -3.30 8.98 18.19
CA LEU A 168 -1.93 8.69 18.62
C LEU A 168 -1.44 7.45 17.87
N VAL A 169 -0.43 7.64 17.02
CA VAL A 169 0.19 6.58 16.22
C VAL A 169 1.49 6.09 16.88
N HIS A 170 1.83 4.82 16.64
CA HIS A 170 3.01 4.16 17.22
C HIS A 170 3.09 4.26 18.76
N ALA A 171 1.94 4.15 19.44
CA ALA A 171 1.88 4.10 20.89
C ALA A 171 2.58 2.85 21.44
N SER A 172 3.46 3.02 22.43
CA SER A 172 4.32 1.94 22.95
C SER A 172 4.26 1.79 24.47
N LYS A 173 4.66 2.82 25.22
CA LYS A 173 4.64 2.85 26.70
C LYS A 173 3.48 3.72 27.17
N LEU A 174 2.50 3.13 27.86
CA LEU A 174 1.35 3.86 28.39
C LEU A 174 1.76 4.84 29.49
N ARG A 175 1.03 5.95 29.59
CA ARG A 175 1.17 6.95 30.67
C ARG A 175 2.61 7.46 30.89
N ASN A 176 3.36 7.54 29.80
CA ASN A 176 4.75 7.96 29.77
C ASN A 176 4.89 9.44 30.13
N LEU A 177 4.08 10.30 29.54
CA LEU A 177 4.08 11.74 29.84
C LEU A 177 2.92 12.10 30.77
N TYR A 178 3.21 12.86 31.83
CA TYR A 178 2.26 13.33 32.86
C TYR A 178 1.37 12.26 33.49
N LYS A 179 1.81 10.99 33.46
CA LYS A 179 1.00 9.83 33.90
C LYS A 179 -0.33 9.68 33.16
N MET A 180 -0.45 10.26 31.96
CA MET A 180 -1.65 10.27 31.14
C MET A 180 -1.37 9.78 29.72
N PHE A 181 -0.42 10.40 29.02
CA PHE A 181 -0.22 10.17 27.60
C PHE A 181 0.75 9.02 27.33
N PRO A 182 0.48 8.13 26.36
CA PRO A 182 1.43 7.11 25.95
C PRO A 182 2.58 7.73 25.13
N LYS A 183 3.76 7.11 25.19
CA LYS A 183 4.86 7.42 24.28
C LYS A 183 4.41 7.12 22.84
N SER A 184 4.29 8.14 22.01
CA SER A 184 3.63 8.08 20.70
C SER A 184 3.88 9.35 19.87
N ILE A 185 3.34 9.39 18.66
CA ILE A 185 3.18 10.62 17.87
C ILE A 185 1.69 10.92 17.80
N GLU A 186 1.26 12.08 18.28
CA GLU A 186 -0.12 12.52 18.14
C GLU A 186 -0.31 13.26 16.82
N VAL A 187 -1.20 12.73 15.98
CA VAL A 187 -1.77 13.45 14.84
C VAL A 187 -2.93 14.28 15.38
N GLN A 188 -2.70 15.59 15.42
CA GLN A 188 -3.52 16.50 16.20
C GLN A 188 -4.87 16.75 15.51
N MET A 189 -5.96 16.77 16.29
CA MET A 189 -7.30 17.12 15.83
C MET A 189 -7.87 18.34 16.56
N ASN A 190 -7.05 19.06 17.33
CA ASN A 190 -7.41 20.32 17.96
C ASN A 190 -7.96 21.32 16.96
N HIS A 191 -9.04 22.01 17.34
CA HIS A 191 -9.66 23.01 16.49
C HIS A 191 -8.65 24.08 16.06
N LYS A 192 -8.56 24.33 14.74
CA LYS A 192 -7.59 25.22 14.05
C LYS A 192 -6.14 24.72 13.95
N HIS A 193 -5.84 23.55 14.50
CA HIS A 193 -4.51 22.93 14.51
C HIS A 193 -4.56 21.46 14.07
N ALA A 194 -5.60 21.11 13.29
CA ALA A 194 -5.78 19.76 12.80
C ALA A 194 -4.72 19.43 11.75
N GLY A 195 -4.04 18.29 11.92
CA GLY A 195 -2.93 17.86 11.06
C GLY A 195 -1.55 18.22 11.58
N ASP A 196 -1.43 19.02 12.66
CA ASP A 196 -0.17 19.20 13.35
C ASP A 196 0.29 17.88 13.99
N PHE A 197 1.60 17.77 14.26
CA PHE A 197 2.17 16.61 14.94
C PHE A 197 2.75 17.03 16.28
N TRP A 198 2.44 16.25 17.33
CA TRP A 198 3.12 16.34 18.61
C TRP A 198 3.84 15.04 18.93
N CYS A 199 5.16 15.12 19.07
CA CYS A 199 5.98 14.00 19.52
C CYS A 199 5.86 13.88 21.05
N ILE A 200 5.19 12.84 21.51
CA ILE A 200 4.99 12.58 22.94
C ILE A 200 6.10 11.64 23.40
N VAL A 201 7.15 12.26 23.92
CA VAL A 201 8.29 11.59 24.54
C VAL A 201 8.47 12.10 25.97
N GLU A 202 9.20 11.32 26.79
CA GLU A 202 9.64 11.71 28.13
C GLU A 202 11.08 12.24 28.03
#